data_AF-A0A916X7U1-F1
#
_entry.id   AF-A0A916X7U1-F1
#
_cell.length_a   1.000
_cell.length_b   1.000
_cell.length_c   1.000
_cell.angle_alpha   90.00
_cell.angle_beta   90.00
_cell.angle_gamma   90.00
#
_symmetry.space_group_name_H-M   'P 1'
#
loop_
_entity.id
_entity.type
_entity.pdbx_description
1 polymer ?
#
loop_
_entity_poly.entity_id
_entity_poly.type
_entity_poly.pdbx_seq_one_letter_code
_entity_poly.pdbx_strand_id
1 'polypeptide(L)'
;MTTVDKLKQRMYIDRKLKNLSKKIRKLLKYFYYTKHHEIHDPHGQTAVVNLSGSLLNKDMGRYAFVICQLLKFSGFQLIVKVDPDFFAGKTPYKRMLSNQGFKLVRSTGLKPDSISFQVQKRKKKVLSLVYGNHASQQAAVYPLPYPLHPRFYQEHLKPSYFDKFQEQQRTTRIIFSGNFDRKLYSKPLLKERFPGTISRVEALDHILSGHASDPRIVRSTTKEDLYRRLELKPAEQQFIISEARTPDEDWLTILSKGDFYLCLPGVRMPWSHNAIEAMAVGTIPILQYDALFYPPLEHLKNCISYRDFASLDEAIQTALTMDEAQVQQMKSEVLDYYNQHLAIDQTINKIQDFAHSAEETMLLGLPFLEKKA
;
A
#
# COMPACT_ATOMS: atom_id res chain seq x y z
N MET A 1 -51.72 18.93 5.09
CA MET A 1 -50.56 18.01 5.05
C MET A 1 -51.07 16.61 4.82
N THR A 2 -50.65 15.98 3.72
CA THR A 2 -51.04 14.60 3.39
C THR A 2 -50.37 13.61 4.35
N THR A 3 -50.90 12.40 4.46
CA THR A 3 -50.28 11.30 5.24
C THR A 3 -48.84 11.03 4.78
N VAL A 4 -48.55 11.23 3.50
CA VAL A 4 -47.21 11.14 2.89
C VAL A 4 -46.27 12.22 3.43
N ASP A 5 -46.75 13.46 3.64
CA ASP A 5 -45.93 14.55 4.18
C ASP A 5 -45.55 14.31 5.65
N LYS A 6 -46.47 13.78 6.45
CA LYS A 6 -46.20 13.42 7.86
C LYS A 6 -45.15 12.31 7.97
N LEU A 7 -45.21 11.31 7.08
CA LEU A 7 -44.22 10.22 7.03
C LEU A 7 -42.82 10.74 6.68
N LYS A 8 -42.72 11.59 5.65
CA LYS A 8 -41.47 12.24 5.23
C LYS A 8 -40.86 13.08 6.36
N GLN A 9 -41.68 13.85 7.08
CA GLN A 9 -41.23 14.68 8.20
C GLN A 9 -40.72 13.83 9.38
N ARG A 10 -41.41 12.74 9.72
CA ARG A 10 -40.96 11.79 10.76
C ARG A 10 -39.63 11.14 10.39
N MET A 11 -39.48 10.63 9.17
CA MET A 11 -38.22 10.06 8.67
C MET A 11 -37.07 11.07 8.72
N TYR A 12 -37.34 12.34 8.42
CA TYR A 12 -36.36 13.42 8.50
C TYR A 12 -35.90 13.68 9.95
N ILE A 13 -36.84 13.75 10.90
CA ILE A 13 -36.55 13.93 12.33
C ILE A 13 -35.74 12.74 12.87
N ASP A 14 -36.15 11.50 12.56
CA ASP A 14 -35.44 10.28 12.98
C ASP A 14 -34.01 10.26 12.43
N ARG A 15 -33.82 10.67 11.17
CA ARG A 15 -32.48 10.79 10.57
C ARG A 15 -31.65 11.86 11.29
N LYS A 16 -32.23 13.00 11.65
CA LYS A 16 -31.55 14.06 12.43
C LYS A 16 -31.17 13.58 13.83
N LEU A 17 -32.07 12.92 14.56
CA LEU A 17 -31.81 12.37 15.90
C LEU A 17 -30.71 11.31 15.85
N LYS A 18 -30.75 10.39 14.87
CA LYS A 18 -29.68 9.40 14.66
C LYS A 18 -28.34 10.07 14.37
N ASN A 19 -28.32 11.13 13.56
CA ASN A 19 -27.09 11.87 13.26
C ASN A 19 -26.55 12.64 14.48
N LEU A 20 -27.43 13.25 15.28
CA LEU A 20 -27.06 13.94 16.52
C LEU A 20 -26.48 12.95 17.53
N SER A 21 -27.14 11.81 17.74
CA SER A 21 -26.64 10.73 18.60
C SER A 21 -25.26 10.24 18.16
N LYS A 22 -25.02 10.07 16.84
CA LYS A 22 -23.70 9.73 16.30
C LYS A 22 -22.65 10.80 16.59
N LYS A 23 -22.98 12.08 16.42
CA LYS A 23 -22.07 13.20 16.71
C LYS A 23 -21.71 13.25 18.20
N ILE A 24 -22.69 13.09 19.09
CA ILE A 24 -22.47 13.08 20.54
C ILE A 24 -21.58 11.89 20.93
N ARG A 25 -21.90 10.67 20.48
CA ARG A 25 -21.06 9.48 20.75
C ARG A 25 -19.62 9.65 20.27
N LYS A 26 -19.43 10.26 19.11
CA LYS A 26 -18.11 10.57 18.56
C LYS A 26 -17.32 11.52 19.46
N LEU A 27 -17.95 12.62 19.88
CA LEU A 27 -17.32 13.60 20.78
C LEU A 27 -17.01 13.00 22.14
N LEU A 28 -17.93 12.22 22.73
CA LEU A 28 -17.69 11.52 24.00
C LEU A 28 -16.49 10.60 23.90
N LYS A 29 -16.38 9.79 22.83
CA LYS A 29 -15.19 8.96 22.58
C LYS A 29 -13.93 9.79 22.42
N TYR A 30 -14.00 10.86 21.65
CA TYR A 30 -12.87 11.77 21.46
C TYR A 30 -12.36 12.28 22.81
N PHE A 31 -13.20 12.84 23.67
CA PHE A 31 -12.77 13.33 24.98
C PHE A 31 -12.37 12.22 25.97
N TYR A 32 -12.99 11.04 25.89
CA TYR A 32 -12.67 9.91 26.76
C TYR A 32 -11.31 9.28 26.44
N TYR A 33 -11.00 9.07 25.15
CA TYR A 33 -9.79 8.38 24.71
C TYR A 33 -8.58 9.30 24.47
N THR A 34 -8.73 10.63 24.58
CA THR A 34 -7.65 11.57 24.29
C THR A 34 -7.27 12.43 25.49
N LYS A 35 -5.97 12.68 25.66
CA LYS A 35 -5.46 13.69 26.60
C LYS A 35 -5.47 15.08 25.97
N HIS A 36 -5.43 16.13 26.79
CA HIS A 36 -5.42 17.49 26.28
C HIS A 36 -4.16 17.79 25.48
N HIS A 37 -2.98 17.51 26.07
CA HIS A 37 -1.66 17.79 25.48
C HIS A 37 -0.75 16.56 25.54
N GLU A 38 0.30 16.57 24.72
CA GLU A 38 1.40 15.62 24.77
C GLU A 38 2.11 15.66 26.12
N ILE A 39 2.34 14.48 26.70
CA ILE A 39 3.17 14.31 27.90
C ILE A 39 4.29 13.36 27.51
N HIS A 40 5.51 13.88 27.51
CA HIS A 40 6.70 13.15 27.12
C HIS A 40 7.16 12.23 28.24
N ASP A 41 7.66 11.06 27.85
CA ASP A 41 8.42 10.22 28.76
C ASP A 41 9.84 10.79 28.85
N PRO A 42 10.30 11.29 30.01
CA PRO A 42 11.61 11.91 30.16
C PRO A 42 12.77 10.92 29.95
N HIS A 43 12.49 9.61 30.00
CA HIS A 43 13.50 8.56 29.86
C HIS A 43 13.41 7.80 28.52
N GLY A 44 12.31 7.98 27.78
CA GLY A 44 12.04 7.27 26.53
C GLY A 44 12.27 8.10 25.27
N GLN A 45 12.45 7.42 24.14
CA GLN A 45 12.38 8.06 22.82
C GLN A 45 10.91 8.22 22.41
N THR A 46 10.45 9.44 22.18
CA THR A 46 9.05 9.73 21.85
C THR A 46 8.96 10.36 20.47
N ALA A 47 7.99 9.92 19.66
CA ALA A 47 7.59 10.61 18.44
C ALA A 47 6.16 11.16 18.60
N VAL A 48 6.02 12.48 18.42
CA VAL A 48 4.72 13.17 18.39
C VAL A 48 4.31 13.33 16.93
N VAL A 49 3.16 12.78 16.58
CA VAL A 49 2.66 12.67 15.21
C VAL A 49 1.44 13.58 15.05
N ASN A 50 1.54 14.59 14.17
CA ASN A 50 0.40 15.44 13.79
C ASN A 50 0.13 15.29 12.30
N LEU A 51 -0.77 14.36 11.94
CA LEU A 51 -1.22 14.19 10.56
C LEU A 51 -2.50 15.01 10.33
N SER A 52 -2.63 15.56 9.13
CA SER A 52 -3.87 16.22 8.70
C SER A 52 -5.05 15.25 8.72
N GLY A 53 -6.26 15.80 8.89
CA GLY A 53 -7.49 15.00 8.87
C GLY A 53 -7.70 14.28 7.53
N SER A 54 -7.15 14.78 6.42
CA SER A 54 -7.22 14.13 5.11
C SER A 54 -6.38 12.84 5.04
N LEU A 55 -5.22 12.81 5.72
CA LEU A 55 -4.35 11.64 5.81
C LEU A 55 -4.81 10.66 6.91
N LEU A 56 -5.28 11.18 8.04
CA LEU A 56 -5.71 10.37 9.19
C LEU A 56 -7.07 9.68 8.95
N ASN A 57 -7.95 10.28 8.15
CA ASN A 57 -9.32 9.80 7.95
C ASN A 57 -9.55 9.14 6.58
N LYS A 58 -10.73 8.49 6.44
CA LYS A 58 -11.16 7.81 5.20
C LYS A 58 -10.15 6.75 4.75
N ASP A 59 -10.01 6.53 3.45
CA ASP A 59 -9.15 5.50 2.86
C ASP A 59 -7.65 5.83 2.98
N MET A 60 -7.29 7.08 3.27
CA MET A 60 -5.89 7.49 3.46
C MET A 60 -5.36 7.10 4.84
N GLY A 61 -6.25 6.82 5.80
CA GLY A 61 -5.88 6.35 7.13
C GLY A 61 -5.03 5.08 7.13
N ARG A 62 -4.98 4.34 6.02
CA ARG A 62 -4.02 3.24 5.83
C ARG A 62 -2.56 3.69 5.85
N TYR A 63 -2.24 4.84 5.26
CA TYR A 63 -0.88 5.37 5.22
C TYR A 63 -0.51 6.00 6.56
N ALA A 64 -1.47 6.65 7.23
CA ALA A 64 -1.29 7.07 8.62
C ALA A 64 -0.95 5.89 9.53
N PHE A 65 -1.65 4.75 9.38
CA PHE A 65 -1.35 3.53 10.10
C PHE A 65 0.07 3.02 9.80
N VAL A 66 0.44 2.89 8.52
CA VAL A 66 1.78 2.44 8.11
C VAL A 66 2.89 3.34 8.67
N ILE A 67 2.76 4.67 8.54
CA ILE A 67 3.74 5.63 9.07
C ILE A 67 3.87 5.48 10.59
N CYS A 68 2.76 5.36 11.32
CA CYS A 68 2.82 5.14 12.76
C CYS A 68 3.54 3.82 13.10
N GLN A 69 3.27 2.74 12.38
CA GLN A 69 3.95 1.46 12.63
C GLN A 69 5.44 1.53 12.33
N LEU A 70 5.86 2.21 11.26
CA LEU A 70 7.27 2.43 10.97
C LEU A 70 7.99 3.18 12.10
N LEU A 71 7.36 4.22 12.67
CA LEU A 71 7.90 4.93 13.83
C LEU A 71 7.95 4.04 15.08
N LYS A 72 6.92 3.22 15.32
CA LYS A 72 6.90 2.25 16.43
C LYS A 72 8.04 1.23 16.29
N PHE A 73 8.21 0.65 15.10
CA PHE A 73 9.28 -0.32 14.81
C PHE A 73 10.67 0.31 14.90
N SER A 74 10.77 1.61 14.66
CA SER A 74 11.99 2.40 14.88
C SER A 74 12.33 2.62 16.37
N GLY A 75 11.50 2.13 17.31
CA GLY A 75 11.75 2.17 18.75
C GLY A 75 11.10 3.36 19.48
N PHE A 76 10.23 4.12 18.81
CA PHE A 76 9.58 5.28 19.43
C PHE A 76 8.28 4.91 20.14
N GLN A 77 8.08 5.47 21.34
CA GLN A 77 6.74 5.60 21.91
C GLN A 77 5.97 6.67 21.14
N LEU A 78 4.75 6.36 20.68
CA LEU A 78 3.98 7.30 19.87
C LEU A 78 2.94 8.07 20.68
N ILE A 79 2.93 9.38 20.41
CA ILE A 79 1.84 10.28 20.78
C ILE A 79 1.20 10.77 19.48
N VAL A 80 -0.04 10.39 19.21
CA VAL A 80 -0.72 10.69 17.94
C VAL A 80 -1.81 11.72 18.20
N LYS A 81 -1.72 12.86 17.54
CA LYS A 81 -2.80 13.85 17.53
C LYS A 81 -3.92 13.36 16.63
N VAL A 82 -5.13 13.31 17.18
CA VAL A 82 -6.34 12.90 16.46
C VAL A 82 -7.38 14.01 16.49
N ASP A 83 -8.34 13.96 15.57
CA ASP A 83 -9.50 14.84 15.54
C ASP A 83 -10.77 14.05 15.92
N PRO A 84 -11.93 14.71 16.15
CA PRO A 84 -13.16 14.00 16.43
C PRO A 84 -13.55 13.01 15.32
N ASP A 85 -13.26 13.32 14.05
CA ASP A 85 -13.58 12.47 12.92
C ASP A 85 -12.77 11.17 12.90
N PHE A 86 -11.62 11.09 13.57
CA PHE A 86 -10.93 9.83 13.84
C PHE A 86 -11.88 8.79 14.45
N PHE A 87 -12.74 9.21 15.38
CA PHE A 87 -13.75 8.36 16.02
C PHE A 87 -15.06 8.23 15.21
N ALA A 88 -15.15 8.88 14.05
CA ALA A 88 -16.25 8.69 13.09
C ALA A 88 -15.97 7.54 12.12
N GLY A 89 -16.97 6.67 11.98
CA GLY A 89 -16.93 5.54 11.04
C GLY A 89 -15.92 4.46 11.46
N LYS A 90 -16.12 3.25 10.93
CA LYS A 90 -15.20 2.12 11.17
C LYS A 90 -14.49 1.80 9.86
N THR A 91 -13.56 2.65 9.42
CA THR A 91 -12.62 2.19 8.39
C THR A 91 -11.67 1.18 9.04
N PRO A 92 -11.27 0.10 8.35
CA PRO A 92 -10.41 -0.95 8.94
C PRO A 92 -9.13 -0.38 9.57
N TYR A 93 -8.48 0.55 8.88
CA TYR A 93 -7.18 1.09 9.27
C TYR A 93 -7.23 1.99 10.52
N LYS A 94 -8.33 2.70 10.75
CA LYS A 94 -8.53 3.42 12.02
C LYS A 94 -8.61 2.46 13.20
N ARG A 95 -9.31 1.33 13.02
CA ARG A 95 -9.37 0.29 14.05
C ARG A 95 -7.99 -0.31 14.29
N MET A 96 -7.24 -0.59 13.22
CA MET A 96 -5.87 -1.08 13.36
C MET A 96 -4.99 -0.10 14.15
N LEU A 97 -5.07 1.21 13.86
CA LEU A 97 -4.33 2.24 14.58
C LEU A 97 -4.76 2.33 16.04
N SER A 98 -6.07 2.37 16.33
CA SER A 98 -6.58 2.42 17.71
C SER A 98 -6.18 1.21 18.55
N ASN A 99 -5.97 0.05 17.92
CA ASN A 99 -5.58 -1.17 18.61
C ASN A 99 -4.09 -1.25 18.97
N GLN A 100 -3.26 -0.29 18.53
CA GLN A 100 -1.81 -0.31 18.78
C GLN A 100 -1.39 0.20 20.16
N GLY A 101 -2.33 0.71 20.97
CA GLY A 101 -2.04 1.25 22.30
C GLY A 101 -1.32 2.61 22.29
N PHE A 102 -1.38 3.35 21.18
CA PHE A 102 -0.78 4.68 21.09
C PHE A 102 -1.44 5.69 22.03
N LYS A 103 -0.65 6.63 22.57
CA LYS A 103 -1.17 7.75 23.36
C LYS A 103 -1.86 8.73 22.39
N LEU A 104 -3.16 8.98 22.57
CA LEU A 104 -3.90 9.90 21.71
C LEU A 104 -4.06 11.28 22.37
N VAL A 105 -3.87 12.36 21.61
CA VAL A 105 -3.97 13.74 22.10
C VAL A 105 -4.85 14.62 21.21
N ARG A 106 -5.36 15.71 21.77
CA ARG A 106 -6.27 16.66 21.10
C ARG A 106 -5.53 17.79 20.39
N SER A 107 -4.44 18.25 20.99
CA SER A 107 -3.62 19.33 20.46
C SER A 107 -2.15 19.00 20.61
N THR A 108 -1.34 19.59 19.73
CA THR A 108 0.12 19.56 19.75
C THR A 108 0.64 20.89 19.23
N GLY A 109 1.86 21.27 19.61
CA GLY A 109 2.53 22.45 19.02
C GLY A 109 3.03 22.27 17.57
N LEU A 110 2.85 21.09 16.98
CA LEU A 110 3.33 20.76 15.64
C LEU A 110 2.42 21.30 14.53
N LYS A 111 3.01 21.62 13.38
CA LYS A 111 2.25 21.89 12.15
C LYS A 111 1.58 20.60 11.65
N PRO A 112 0.45 20.68 10.93
CA PRO A 112 -0.13 19.51 10.26
C PRO A 112 0.89 18.86 9.32
N ASP A 113 0.81 17.53 9.21
CA ASP A 113 1.67 16.68 8.39
C ASP A 113 3.15 16.76 8.81
N SER A 114 3.39 16.79 10.12
CA SER A 114 4.73 16.72 10.69
C SER A 114 4.81 15.77 11.89
N ILE A 115 6.02 15.26 12.10
CA ILE A 115 6.38 14.36 13.18
C ILE A 115 7.57 14.99 13.90
N SER A 116 7.49 15.15 15.21
CA SER A 116 8.66 15.55 15.99
C SER A 116 9.21 14.42 16.83
N PHE A 117 10.53 14.30 16.83
CA PHE A 117 11.25 13.33 17.63
C PHE A 117 11.84 14.02 18.85
N GLN A 118 11.68 13.37 19.99
CA GLN A 118 12.37 13.70 21.22
C GLN A 118 13.20 12.49 21.65
N VAL A 119 14.52 12.66 21.55
CA VAL A 119 15.51 11.64 21.88
C VAL A 119 16.38 12.20 23.00
N GLN A 120 16.03 11.87 24.25
CA GLN A 120 16.75 12.32 25.46
C GLN A 120 17.07 13.84 25.45
N LYS A 121 18.23 14.25 25.98
CA LYS A 121 18.71 15.65 26.08
C LYS A 121 19.06 16.29 24.73
N ARG A 122 18.68 15.70 23.59
CA ARG A 122 18.96 16.26 22.26
C ARG A 122 17.94 17.31 21.89
N LYS A 123 18.33 18.19 20.95
CA LYS A 123 17.41 19.13 20.32
C LYS A 123 16.25 18.39 19.66
N LYS A 124 15.08 19.01 19.68
CA LYS A 124 13.89 18.54 18.99
C LYS A 124 14.15 18.47 17.49
N LYS A 125 13.84 17.34 16.87
CA LYS A 125 13.94 17.12 15.41
C LYS A 125 12.57 17.07 14.79
N VAL A 126 12.43 17.50 13.53
CA VAL A 126 11.15 17.55 12.83
C VAL A 126 11.24 16.89 11.45
N LEU A 127 10.43 15.88 11.23
CA LEU A 127 10.18 15.29 9.92
C LEU A 127 8.87 15.89 9.37
N SER A 128 8.92 16.44 8.17
CA SER A 128 7.76 17.00 7.48
C SER A 128 7.38 16.15 6.28
N LEU A 129 6.08 15.89 6.09
CA LEU A 129 5.58 15.12 4.97
C LEU A 129 5.39 16.02 3.75
N VAL A 130 5.93 15.59 2.61
CA VAL A 130 5.71 16.22 1.31
C VAL A 130 4.99 15.26 0.38
N TYR A 131 4.10 15.77 -0.45
CA TYR A 131 3.15 14.98 -1.23
C TYR A 131 3.38 15.15 -2.74
N GLY A 132 2.88 14.19 -3.51
CA GLY A 132 2.83 14.22 -4.97
C GLY A 132 4.01 13.52 -5.62
N ASN A 133 3.81 13.06 -6.86
CA ASN A 133 4.78 12.24 -7.57
C ASN A 133 6.16 12.90 -7.73
N HIS A 134 6.23 14.24 -7.77
CA HIS A 134 7.50 14.99 -7.87
C HIS A 134 8.30 15.01 -6.57
N ALA A 135 7.73 14.55 -5.44
CA ALA A 135 8.45 14.47 -4.17
C ALA A 135 9.70 13.58 -4.28
N SER A 136 9.69 12.55 -5.12
CA SER A 136 10.85 11.67 -5.35
C SER A 136 11.97 12.29 -6.19
N GLN A 137 11.73 13.44 -6.83
CA GLN A 137 12.70 14.11 -7.71
C GLN A 137 13.51 15.21 -6.99
N GLN A 138 13.20 15.49 -5.72
CA GLN A 138 13.87 16.53 -4.95
C GLN A 138 15.04 15.95 -4.15
N ALA A 139 16.25 16.45 -4.36
CA ALA A 139 17.48 15.92 -3.75
C ALA A 139 17.47 15.86 -2.20
N ALA A 140 16.70 16.73 -1.55
CA ALA A 140 16.59 16.80 -0.09
C ALA A 140 15.42 15.98 0.50
N VAL A 141 14.68 15.24 -0.33
CA VAL A 141 13.53 14.45 0.10
C VAL A 141 13.88 12.97 0.10
N TYR A 142 13.58 12.29 1.20
CA TYR A 142 13.58 10.82 1.20
C TYR A 142 12.21 10.31 0.71
N PRO A 143 12.11 9.70 -0.47
CA PRO A 143 10.84 9.18 -0.96
C PRO A 143 10.49 7.89 -0.22
N LEU A 144 9.36 7.87 0.48
CA LEU A 144 8.85 6.67 1.10
C LEU A 144 8.48 5.66 -0.01
N PRO A 145 9.01 4.43 0.01
CA PRO A 145 8.60 3.40 -0.93
C PRO A 145 7.10 3.10 -0.78
N TYR A 146 6.46 2.68 -1.87
CA TYR A 146 5.06 2.26 -1.77
C TYR A 146 4.99 1.05 -0.82
N PRO A 147 4.10 1.07 0.19
CA PRO A 147 4.17 0.06 1.23
C PRO A 147 3.53 -1.26 0.79
N LEU A 148 3.90 -2.35 1.46
CA LEU A 148 3.10 -3.58 1.50
C LEU A 148 1.66 -3.26 1.94
N HIS A 149 0.72 -4.17 1.72
CA HIS A 149 -0.63 -3.98 2.24
C HIS A 149 -0.58 -3.76 3.78
N PRO A 150 -1.35 -2.82 4.35
CA PRO A 150 -1.29 -2.47 5.78
C PRO A 150 -1.37 -3.65 6.76
N ARG A 151 -1.96 -4.77 6.38
CA ARG A 151 -2.00 -5.99 7.22
C ARG A 151 -0.61 -6.49 7.62
N PHE A 152 0.40 -6.28 6.78
CA PHE A 152 1.79 -6.69 7.03
C PHE A 152 2.53 -5.76 8.02
N TYR A 153 1.88 -4.67 8.47
CA TYR A 153 2.44 -3.75 9.45
C TYR A 153 1.80 -3.92 10.84
N GLN A 154 0.95 -4.94 11.08
CA GLN A 154 0.41 -5.18 12.42
C GLN A 154 1.53 -5.51 13.42
N GLU A 155 2.57 -6.18 12.95
CA GLU A 155 3.79 -6.53 13.66
C GLU A 155 5.01 -6.24 12.78
N HIS A 156 6.20 -6.18 13.38
CA HIS A 156 7.44 -5.99 12.63
C HIS A 156 7.86 -7.32 12.01
N LEU A 157 7.63 -7.45 10.71
CA LEU A 157 8.09 -8.62 9.95
C LEU A 157 9.61 -8.52 9.77
N LYS A 158 10.33 -9.52 10.29
CA LYS A 158 11.75 -9.69 10.00
C LYS A 158 11.93 -10.05 8.52
N PRO A 159 13.07 -9.74 7.90
CA PRO A 159 13.37 -10.17 6.52
C PRO A 159 13.12 -11.67 6.30
N SER A 160 13.50 -12.50 7.29
CA SER A 160 13.33 -13.96 7.24
C SER A 160 11.88 -14.46 7.20
N TYR A 161 10.90 -13.56 7.38
CA TYR A 161 9.49 -13.90 7.19
C TYR A 161 9.20 -14.33 5.74
N PHE A 162 9.95 -13.78 4.79
CA PHE A 162 9.72 -14.02 3.37
C PHE A 162 10.47 -15.23 2.80
N ASP A 163 11.53 -15.71 3.46
CA ASP A 163 12.42 -16.78 2.98
C ASP A 163 11.66 -18.02 2.47
N LYS A 164 10.69 -18.49 3.25
CA LYS A 164 9.87 -19.66 2.88
C LYS A 164 9.10 -19.50 1.56
N PHE A 165 8.76 -18.26 1.18
CA PHE A 165 8.09 -17.95 -0.08
C PHE A 165 9.11 -17.73 -1.21
N GLN A 166 10.30 -17.24 -0.89
CA GLN A 166 11.39 -17.04 -1.84
C GLN A 166 11.96 -18.38 -2.30
N GLU A 167 12.05 -19.37 -1.41
CA GLU A 167 12.52 -20.73 -1.67
C GLU A 167 11.45 -21.64 -2.27
N GLN A 168 10.20 -21.19 -2.31
CA GLN A 168 9.09 -21.99 -2.80
C GLN A 168 9.25 -22.35 -4.28
N GLN A 169 9.01 -23.62 -4.62
CA GLN A 169 8.97 -24.07 -6.00
C GLN A 169 7.90 -23.30 -6.79
N ARG A 170 8.33 -22.69 -7.90
CA ARG A 170 7.46 -22.03 -8.88
C ARG A 170 6.76 -23.09 -9.73
N THR A 171 5.46 -22.94 -9.93
CA THR A 171 4.61 -23.90 -10.67
C THR A 171 3.90 -23.26 -11.85
N THR A 172 3.90 -21.94 -11.93
CA THR A 172 3.26 -21.17 -12.99
C THR A 172 4.22 -20.10 -13.49
N ARG A 173 4.11 -19.75 -14.78
CA ARG A 173 4.98 -18.75 -15.37
C ARG A 173 4.51 -17.34 -15.03
N ILE A 174 3.26 -17.00 -15.33
CA ILE A 174 2.69 -15.67 -15.03
C ILE A 174 1.43 -15.83 -14.19
N ILE A 175 1.29 -15.00 -13.16
CA ILE A 175 0.06 -14.93 -12.37
C ILE A 175 -0.49 -13.50 -12.41
N PHE A 176 -1.80 -13.39 -12.60
CA PHE A 176 -2.59 -12.25 -12.15
C PHE A 176 -3.69 -12.76 -11.23
N SER A 177 -3.84 -12.20 -10.03
CA SER A 177 -4.96 -12.48 -9.14
C SER A 177 -5.50 -11.20 -8.53
N GLY A 178 -6.74 -10.84 -8.86
CA GLY A 178 -7.33 -9.61 -8.36
C GLY A 178 -8.72 -9.30 -8.87
N ASN A 179 -9.35 -8.32 -8.23
CA ASN A 179 -10.68 -7.86 -8.59
C ASN A 179 -10.69 -7.19 -9.98
N PHE A 180 -11.66 -7.58 -10.81
CA PHE A 180 -11.89 -7.09 -12.16
C PHE A 180 -13.14 -6.19 -12.29
N ASP A 181 -13.62 -5.62 -11.17
CA ASP A 181 -14.78 -4.72 -11.16
C ASP A 181 -14.56 -3.50 -12.07
N ARG A 182 -15.21 -3.52 -13.24
CA ARG A 182 -15.15 -2.46 -14.25
C ARG A 182 -15.60 -1.10 -13.72
N LYS A 183 -16.64 -1.06 -12.87
CA LYS A 183 -17.13 0.20 -12.29
C LYS A 183 -16.09 0.81 -11.36
N LEU A 184 -15.30 -0.03 -10.69
CA LEU A 184 -14.25 0.42 -9.80
C LEU A 184 -13.00 0.86 -10.58
N TYR A 185 -12.53 0.06 -11.54
CA TYR A 185 -11.23 0.23 -12.19
C TYR A 185 -11.24 1.04 -13.50
N SER A 186 -12.41 1.34 -14.08
CA SER A 186 -12.53 2.20 -15.28
C SER A 186 -12.78 3.67 -14.94
N LYS A 187 -12.42 4.12 -13.73
CA LYS A 187 -12.64 5.51 -13.30
C LYS A 187 -11.69 6.46 -14.03
N PRO A 188 -12.17 7.61 -14.55
CA PRO A 188 -11.34 8.60 -15.26
C PRO A 188 -10.15 9.11 -14.43
N LEU A 189 -10.32 9.16 -13.10
CA LEU A 189 -9.35 9.73 -12.17
C LEU A 189 -7.92 9.18 -12.32
N LEU A 190 -7.75 7.89 -12.67
CA LEU A 190 -6.41 7.34 -12.90
C LEU A 190 -5.73 8.03 -14.08
N LYS A 191 -6.43 8.15 -15.22
CA LYS A 191 -5.89 8.75 -16.44
C LYS A 191 -5.76 10.26 -16.38
N GLU A 192 -6.66 10.93 -15.65
CA GLU A 192 -6.55 12.36 -15.38
C GLU A 192 -5.27 12.70 -14.62
N ARG A 193 -4.86 11.84 -13.68
CA ARG A 193 -3.66 12.03 -12.85
C ARG A 193 -2.39 11.48 -13.47
N PHE A 194 -2.51 10.39 -14.22
CA PHE A 194 -1.40 9.67 -14.83
C PHE A 194 -1.72 9.40 -16.31
N PRO A 195 -1.64 10.42 -17.18
CA PRO A 195 -1.90 10.28 -18.61
C PRO A 195 -1.06 9.15 -19.22
N GLY A 196 -1.66 8.37 -20.10
CA GLY A 196 -1.01 7.21 -20.74
C GLY A 196 -1.05 5.91 -19.92
N THR A 197 -1.51 5.94 -18.66
CA THR A 197 -1.65 4.71 -17.87
C THR A 197 -2.77 3.83 -18.44
N ILE A 198 -2.43 2.58 -18.76
CA ILE A 198 -3.41 1.54 -19.12
C ILE A 198 -4.07 1.06 -17.83
N SER A 199 -5.40 1.21 -17.73
CA SER A 199 -6.11 0.71 -16.55
C SER A 199 -6.06 -0.81 -16.49
N ARG A 200 -6.23 -1.36 -15.28
CA ARG A 200 -6.36 -2.81 -15.07
C ARG A 200 -7.43 -3.43 -15.99
N VAL A 201 -8.54 -2.72 -16.16
CA VAL A 201 -9.65 -3.20 -16.98
C VAL A 201 -9.25 -3.35 -18.42
N GLU A 202 -8.61 -2.32 -18.97
CA GLU A 202 -8.17 -2.27 -20.35
C GLU A 202 -7.09 -3.31 -20.63
N ALA A 203 -6.11 -3.49 -19.74
CA ALA A 203 -5.06 -4.50 -19.90
C ALA A 203 -5.65 -5.92 -19.96
N LEU A 204 -6.54 -6.26 -19.03
CA LEU A 204 -7.16 -7.59 -19.01
C LEU A 204 -8.11 -7.81 -20.19
N ASP A 205 -8.88 -6.80 -20.61
CA ASP A 205 -9.73 -6.92 -21.81
C ASP A 205 -8.90 -7.13 -23.07
N HIS A 206 -7.79 -6.41 -23.20
CA HIS A 206 -6.83 -6.59 -24.29
C HIS A 206 -6.26 -8.02 -24.29
N ILE A 207 -5.77 -8.50 -23.14
CA ILE A 207 -5.19 -9.84 -23.03
C ILE A 207 -6.23 -10.92 -23.37
N LEU A 208 -7.41 -10.84 -22.77
CA LEU A 208 -8.45 -11.85 -22.92
C LEU A 208 -9.06 -11.90 -24.32
N SER A 209 -9.05 -10.78 -25.06
CA SER A 209 -9.51 -10.75 -26.44
C SER A 209 -8.41 -11.10 -27.44
N GLY A 210 -7.20 -10.55 -27.26
CA GLY A 210 -6.07 -10.73 -28.18
C GLY A 210 -5.43 -12.11 -28.11
N HIS A 211 -5.52 -12.81 -26.97
CA HIS A 211 -4.88 -14.12 -26.76
C HIS A 211 -5.90 -15.24 -26.49
N ALA A 212 -7.14 -15.07 -26.94
CA ALA A 212 -8.21 -16.06 -26.70
C ALA A 212 -7.88 -17.46 -27.27
N SER A 213 -6.99 -17.54 -28.26
CA SER A 213 -6.52 -18.80 -28.88
C SER A 213 -5.24 -19.36 -28.27
N ASP A 214 -4.56 -18.66 -27.37
CA ASP A 214 -3.32 -19.15 -26.75
C ASP A 214 -3.66 -20.08 -25.57
N PRO A 215 -3.42 -21.40 -25.67
CA PRO A 215 -3.79 -22.36 -24.64
C PRO A 215 -2.99 -22.18 -23.33
N ARG A 216 -1.90 -21.41 -23.34
CA ARG A 216 -1.10 -21.10 -22.15
C ARG A 216 -1.80 -20.08 -21.26
N ILE A 217 -2.71 -19.26 -21.81
CA ILE A 217 -3.41 -18.21 -21.06
C ILE A 217 -4.75 -18.76 -20.58
N VAL A 218 -4.85 -18.96 -19.27
CA VAL A 218 -5.98 -19.64 -18.64
C VAL A 218 -6.68 -18.72 -17.65
N ARG A 219 -8.01 -18.79 -17.65
CA ARG A 219 -8.83 -18.08 -16.67
C ARG A 219 -9.24 -18.99 -15.53
N SER A 220 -9.23 -18.44 -14.32
CA SER A 220 -9.74 -19.10 -13.13
C SER A 220 -10.71 -18.20 -12.37
N THR A 221 -11.97 -18.62 -12.28
CA THR A 221 -13.05 -17.85 -11.65
C THR A 221 -13.41 -18.34 -10.25
N THR A 222 -12.93 -19.52 -9.85
CA THR A 222 -13.16 -20.10 -8.52
C THR A 222 -11.83 -20.32 -7.79
N LYS A 223 -11.88 -20.30 -6.46
CA LYS A 223 -10.69 -20.53 -5.62
C LYS A 223 -10.15 -21.94 -5.84
N GLU A 224 -11.04 -22.92 -5.94
CA GLU A 224 -10.72 -24.33 -6.12
C GLU A 224 -9.99 -24.57 -7.46
N ASP A 225 -10.45 -23.92 -8.55
CA ASP A 225 -9.77 -24.01 -9.85
C ASP A 225 -8.40 -23.31 -9.82
N LEU A 226 -8.29 -22.17 -9.13
CA LEU A 226 -7.01 -21.48 -8.97
C LEU A 226 -6.01 -22.39 -8.27
N TYR A 227 -6.39 -22.99 -7.14
CA TYR A 227 -5.48 -23.83 -6.36
C TYR A 227 -5.06 -25.07 -7.13
N ARG A 228 -6.01 -25.73 -7.80
CA ARG A 228 -5.73 -26.86 -8.69
C ARG A 228 -4.69 -26.49 -9.75
N ARG A 229 -4.78 -25.31 -10.36
CA ARG A 229 -3.82 -24.84 -11.38
C ARG A 229 -2.46 -24.51 -10.80
N LEU A 230 -2.41 -23.94 -9.59
CA LEU A 230 -1.16 -23.64 -8.90
C LEU A 230 -0.43 -24.90 -8.38
N GLU A 231 -1.13 -26.04 -8.32
CA GLU A 231 -0.56 -27.34 -8.00
C GLU A 231 -0.06 -28.11 -9.23
N LEU A 232 -0.41 -27.68 -10.45
CA LEU A 232 0.07 -28.31 -11.68
C LEU A 232 1.58 -28.17 -11.80
N LYS A 233 2.22 -29.14 -12.48
CA LYS A 233 3.67 -29.14 -12.65
C LYS A 233 4.11 -27.96 -13.54
N PRO A 234 5.33 -27.41 -13.33
CA PRO A 234 5.85 -26.23 -14.05
C PRO A 234 5.85 -26.28 -15.58
N ALA A 235 5.66 -27.46 -16.18
CA ALA A 235 5.85 -27.74 -17.60
C ALA A 235 4.86 -27.00 -18.54
N GLU A 236 3.75 -26.47 -18.03
CA GLU A 236 2.72 -25.85 -18.89
C GLU A 236 2.98 -24.36 -19.18
N GLN A 237 4.00 -23.75 -18.57
CA GLN A 237 4.36 -22.33 -18.73
C GLN A 237 3.14 -21.40 -18.75
N GLN A 238 2.16 -21.65 -17.89
CA GLN A 238 0.86 -20.96 -17.97
C GLN A 238 0.93 -19.50 -17.53
N PHE A 239 0.06 -18.69 -18.13
CA PHE A 239 -0.40 -17.44 -17.57
C PHE A 239 -1.80 -17.63 -16.97
N ILE A 240 -1.88 -17.65 -15.65
CA ILE A 240 -3.15 -17.74 -14.91
C ILE A 240 -3.68 -16.33 -14.63
N ILE A 241 -4.88 -16.04 -15.15
CA ILE A 241 -5.67 -14.85 -14.82
C ILE A 241 -6.80 -15.28 -13.89
N SER A 242 -6.75 -14.83 -12.63
CA SER A 242 -7.74 -15.16 -11.62
C SER A 242 -8.49 -13.96 -11.08
N GLU A 243 -9.80 -14.14 -10.95
CA GLU A 243 -10.72 -13.23 -10.26
C GLU A 243 -11.22 -13.82 -8.94
N ALA A 244 -10.72 -15.01 -8.59
CA ALA A 244 -11.14 -15.74 -7.41
C ALA A 244 -10.75 -14.98 -6.14
N ARG A 245 -11.69 -14.89 -5.20
CA ARG A 245 -11.40 -14.37 -3.87
C ARG A 245 -10.76 -15.49 -3.04
N THR A 246 -9.53 -15.26 -2.60
CA THR A 246 -8.80 -16.16 -1.72
C THR A 246 -8.76 -15.61 -0.29
N PRO A 247 -8.50 -16.46 0.72
CA PRO A 247 -8.09 -16.01 2.04
C PRO A 247 -6.86 -15.10 1.98
N ASP A 248 -6.72 -14.22 2.97
CA ASP A 248 -5.67 -13.22 3.02
C ASP A 248 -4.30 -13.85 3.28
N GLU A 249 -4.29 -14.93 4.06
CA GLU A 249 -3.14 -15.75 4.46
C GLU A 249 -2.50 -16.50 3.29
N ASP A 250 -3.28 -16.85 2.26
CA ASP A 250 -2.81 -17.60 1.10
C ASP A 250 -2.09 -16.69 0.09
N TRP A 251 -2.20 -15.38 0.24
CA TRP A 251 -1.78 -14.41 -0.77
C TRP A 251 -0.30 -14.51 -1.15
N LEU A 252 0.61 -14.53 -0.15
CA LEU A 252 2.04 -14.63 -0.43
C LEU A 252 2.42 -16.01 -0.99
N THR A 253 1.70 -17.05 -0.59
CA THR A 253 1.84 -18.40 -1.18
C THR A 253 1.46 -18.39 -2.65
N ILE A 254 0.36 -17.73 -3.02
CA ILE A 254 -0.10 -17.62 -4.42
C ILE A 254 0.92 -16.84 -5.25
N LEU A 255 1.39 -15.69 -4.76
CA LEU A 255 2.41 -14.91 -5.46
C LEU A 255 3.66 -15.74 -5.73
N SER A 256 4.15 -16.44 -4.71
CA SER A 256 5.33 -17.29 -4.78
C SER A 256 5.17 -18.59 -5.60
N LYS A 257 4.01 -18.84 -6.21
CA LYS A 257 3.88 -19.91 -7.22
C LYS A 257 4.26 -19.44 -8.62
N GLY A 258 4.29 -18.13 -8.87
CA GLY A 258 4.63 -17.54 -10.16
C GLY A 258 6.10 -17.14 -10.27
N ASP A 259 6.70 -17.35 -11.45
CA ASP A 259 7.96 -16.69 -11.81
C ASP A 259 7.73 -15.18 -11.98
N PHE A 260 6.63 -14.83 -12.65
CA PHE A 260 6.21 -13.46 -12.92
C PHE A 260 4.83 -13.17 -12.34
N TYR A 261 4.60 -11.90 -12.00
CA TYR A 261 3.27 -11.40 -11.62
C TYR A 261 2.90 -10.16 -12.45
N LEU A 262 1.72 -10.18 -13.07
CA LEU A 262 1.22 -9.04 -13.82
C LEU A 262 0.68 -7.97 -12.86
N CYS A 263 1.51 -6.96 -12.60
CA CYS A 263 1.29 -5.92 -11.61
C CYS A 263 0.44 -4.77 -12.17
N LEU A 264 -0.83 -5.02 -12.48
CA LEU A 264 -1.71 -3.99 -13.06
C LEU A 264 -2.03 -2.83 -12.10
N PRO A 265 -2.22 -1.60 -12.62
CA PRO A 265 -2.53 -0.41 -11.84
C PRO A 265 -3.68 -0.54 -10.83
N GLY A 266 -3.60 0.28 -9.78
CA GLY A 266 -4.67 0.49 -8.83
C GLY A 266 -5.81 1.36 -9.38
N VAL A 267 -6.77 1.67 -8.51
CA VAL A 267 -8.00 2.41 -8.90
C VAL A 267 -7.74 3.90 -9.18
N ARG A 268 -6.79 4.51 -8.49
CA ARG A 268 -6.56 5.97 -8.52
C ARG A 268 -5.13 6.38 -8.84
N MET A 269 -4.23 5.41 -8.89
CA MET A 269 -2.80 5.62 -9.09
C MET A 269 -2.19 4.31 -9.63
N PRO A 270 -1.05 4.38 -10.34
CA PRO A 270 -0.39 3.19 -10.88
C PRO A 270 0.09 2.22 -9.81
N TRP A 271 0.65 2.73 -8.69
CA TRP A 271 1.14 1.88 -7.60
C TRP A 271 0.09 0.89 -7.09
N SER A 272 0.56 -0.34 -6.88
CA SER A 272 -0.23 -1.45 -6.34
C SER A 272 0.58 -2.18 -5.26
N HIS A 273 -0.09 -2.63 -4.19
CA HIS A 273 0.57 -3.40 -3.13
C HIS A 273 1.14 -4.71 -3.69
N ASN A 274 0.45 -5.28 -4.69
CA ASN A 274 0.83 -6.53 -5.35
C ASN A 274 2.24 -6.47 -5.95
N ALA A 275 2.71 -5.31 -6.43
CA ALA A 275 4.06 -5.19 -6.97
C ALA A 275 5.12 -5.36 -5.87
N ILE A 276 4.93 -4.66 -4.75
CA ILE A 276 5.86 -4.71 -3.61
C ILE A 276 5.85 -6.10 -2.97
N GLU A 277 4.67 -6.70 -2.86
CA GLU A 277 4.48 -8.04 -2.29
C GLU A 277 5.02 -9.15 -3.20
N ALA A 278 4.88 -9.02 -4.53
CA ALA A 278 5.48 -9.95 -5.49
C ALA A 278 7.01 -9.92 -5.38
N MET A 279 7.59 -8.72 -5.35
CA MET A 279 9.04 -8.56 -5.20
C MET A 279 9.55 -9.10 -3.86
N ALA A 280 8.80 -8.91 -2.76
CA ALA A 280 9.17 -9.44 -1.44
C ALA A 280 9.32 -10.98 -1.41
N VAL A 281 8.56 -11.69 -2.24
CA VAL A 281 8.63 -13.16 -2.36
C VAL A 281 9.48 -13.63 -3.55
N GLY A 282 10.16 -12.72 -4.25
CA GLY A 282 11.02 -13.01 -5.40
C GLY A 282 10.25 -13.36 -6.68
N THR A 283 9.03 -12.85 -6.83
CA THR A 283 8.25 -12.94 -8.07
C THR A 283 8.47 -11.68 -8.89
N ILE A 284 8.83 -11.85 -10.16
CA ILE A 284 9.28 -10.76 -11.03
C ILE A 284 8.07 -9.95 -11.51
N PRO A 285 8.04 -8.63 -11.30
CA PRO A 285 6.90 -7.82 -11.69
C PRO A 285 6.88 -7.56 -13.21
N ILE A 286 5.71 -7.70 -13.83
CA ILE A 286 5.40 -7.16 -15.16
C ILE A 286 4.52 -5.92 -14.96
N LEU A 287 4.98 -4.72 -15.33
CA LEU A 287 4.28 -3.45 -15.02
C LEU A 287 4.55 -2.31 -16.00
N GLN A 288 3.70 -1.27 -15.95
CA GLN A 288 3.81 -0.07 -16.79
C GLN A 288 4.48 1.13 -16.08
N TYR A 289 4.77 1.00 -14.78
CA TYR A 289 5.11 2.11 -13.89
C TYR A 289 6.46 1.92 -13.19
N ASP A 290 7.42 1.33 -13.90
CA ASP A 290 8.80 1.08 -13.46
C ASP A 290 9.50 2.37 -13.03
N ALA A 291 9.28 3.46 -13.77
CA ALA A 291 9.83 4.78 -13.49
C ALA A 291 9.29 5.42 -12.19
N LEU A 292 8.24 4.87 -11.56
CA LEU A 292 7.67 5.39 -10.33
C LEU A 292 8.30 4.82 -9.04
N PHE A 293 9.25 3.90 -9.20
CA PHE A 293 10.06 3.38 -8.12
C PHE A 293 11.28 4.28 -7.88
N TYR A 294 11.90 4.17 -6.71
CA TYR A 294 13.09 4.96 -6.38
C TYR A 294 14.17 4.10 -5.70
N PRO A 295 15.27 3.80 -6.41
CA PRO A 295 15.55 4.13 -7.82
C PRO A 295 14.56 3.47 -8.81
N PRO A 296 14.38 3.94 -10.05
CA PRO A 296 13.52 3.27 -11.03
C PRO A 296 13.86 1.79 -11.20
N LEU A 297 12.84 0.97 -11.50
CA LEU A 297 13.07 -0.41 -11.92
C LEU A 297 13.66 -0.45 -13.34
N GLU A 298 14.40 -1.50 -13.65
CA GLU A 298 15.13 -1.69 -14.89
C GLU A 298 14.57 -2.90 -15.66
N HIS A 299 14.11 -2.65 -16.90
CA HIS A 299 13.58 -3.66 -17.81
C HIS A 299 14.59 -4.80 -18.03
N LEU A 300 14.14 -6.06 -17.93
CA LEU A 300 14.94 -7.29 -18.05
C LEU A 300 16.07 -7.43 -17.01
N LYS A 301 16.04 -6.63 -15.94
CA LYS A 301 16.91 -6.81 -14.77
C LYS A 301 16.09 -7.16 -13.55
N ASN A 302 15.22 -6.24 -13.09
CA ASN A 302 14.38 -6.42 -11.91
C ASN A 302 12.88 -6.21 -12.19
N CYS A 303 12.48 -6.04 -13.46
CA CYS A 303 11.10 -6.10 -13.92
C CYS A 303 11.03 -6.41 -15.42
N ILE A 304 9.83 -6.73 -15.91
CA ILE A 304 9.50 -6.59 -17.34
C ILE A 304 8.54 -5.40 -17.47
N SER A 305 9.05 -4.29 -18.00
CA SER A 305 8.25 -3.09 -18.22
C SER A 305 7.57 -3.08 -19.60
N TYR A 306 6.38 -2.50 -19.67
CA TYR A 306 5.65 -2.22 -20.92
C TYR A 306 5.12 -0.78 -20.91
N ARG A 307 4.72 -0.24 -22.07
CA ARG A 307 4.25 1.16 -22.18
C ARG A 307 2.87 1.30 -22.83
N ASP A 308 2.53 0.36 -23.69
CA ASP A 308 1.30 0.30 -24.47
C ASP A 308 0.84 -1.16 -24.61
N PHE A 309 -0.22 -1.40 -25.39
CA PHE A 309 -0.76 -2.75 -25.58
C PHE A 309 0.19 -3.66 -26.38
N ALA A 310 0.89 -3.12 -27.38
CA ALA A 310 1.83 -3.92 -28.18
C ALA A 310 3.00 -4.40 -27.31
N SER A 311 3.62 -3.50 -26.56
CA SER A 311 4.68 -3.85 -25.60
C SER A 311 4.17 -4.68 -24.42
N LEU A 312 2.88 -4.63 -24.07
CA LEU A 312 2.28 -5.57 -23.11
C LEU A 312 2.25 -7.00 -23.67
N ASP A 313 1.86 -7.16 -24.94
CA ASP A 313 1.87 -8.47 -25.60
C ASP A 313 3.30 -9.04 -25.67
N GLU A 314 4.28 -8.20 -26.04
CA GLU A 314 5.70 -8.55 -26.03
C GLU A 314 6.20 -8.94 -24.64
N ALA A 315 5.82 -8.19 -23.60
CA ALA A 315 6.17 -8.49 -22.21
C ALA A 315 5.63 -9.85 -21.75
N ILE A 316 4.38 -10.17 -22.11
CA ILE A 316 3.76 -11.46 -21.81
C ILE A 316 4.50 -12.58 -22.54
N GLN A 317 4.75 -12.44 -23.85
CA GLN A 317 5.46 -13.48 -24.61
C GLN A 317 6.90 -13.66 -24.13
N THR A 318 7.58 -12.58 -23.77
CA THR A 318 8.91 -12.62 -23.17
C THR A 318 8.88 -13.42 -21.87
N ALA A 319 7.97 -13.10 -20.94
CA ALA A 319 7.84 -13.85 -19.69
C ALA A 319 7.47 -15.33 -19.90
N LEU A 320 6.59 -15.62 -20.86
CA LEU A 320 6.18 -17.00 -21.17
C LEU A 320 7.36 -17.85 -21.66
N THR A 321 8.23 -17.27 -22.47
CA THR A 321 9.30 -17.97 -23.19
C THR A 321 10.69 -17.83 -22.58
N MET A 322 10.86 -16.98 -21.55
CA MET A 322 12.14 -16.75 -20.87
C MET A 322 12.70 -18.07 -20.31
N ASP A 323 14.00 -18.29 -20.49
CA ASP A 323 14.65 -19.49 -19.97
C ASP A 323 14.84 -19.42 -18.45
N GLU A 324 15.04 -20.58 -17.83
CA GLU A 324 15.13 -20.70 -16.38
C GLU A 324 16.33 -19.94 -15.79
N ALA A 325 17.46 -19.88 -16.50
CA ALA A 325 18.66 -19.20 -16.01
C ALA A 325 18.44 -17.68 -15.95
N GLN A 326 17.80 -17.12 -16.98
CA GLN A 326 17.38 -15.72 -16.99
C GLN A 326 16.36 -15.41 -15.89
N VAL A 327 15.37 -16.28 -15.68
CA VAL A 327 14.39 -16.13 -14.60
C VAL A 327 15.08 -16.12 -13.22
N GLN A 328 16.00 -17.05 -12.96
CA GLN A 328 16.72 -17.09 -11.68
C GLN A 328 17.60 -15.85 -11.48
N GLN A 329 18.25 -15.36 -12.54
CA GLN A 329 19.02 -14.13 -12.48
C GLN A 329 18.12 -12.93 -12.13
N MET A 330 17.02 -12.73 -12.86
CA MET A 330 16.09 -11.63 -12.59
C MET A 330 15.45 -11.74 -11.20
N LYS A 331 15.15 -12.94 -10.73
CA LYS A 331 14.67 -13.17 -9.36
C LYS A 331 15.66 -12.69 -8.31
N SER A 332 16.96 -12.96 -8.50
CA SER A 332 18.01 -12.45 -7.60
C SER A 332 18.02 -10.92 -7.59
N GLU A 333 17.99 -10.29 -8.77
CA GLU A 333 17.97 -8.82 -8.92
C GLU A 333 16.71 -8.18 -8.29
N VAL A 334 15.55 -8.84 -8.39
CA VAL A 334 14.31 -8.43 -7.73
C VAL A 334 14.44 -8.46 -6.21
N LEU A 335 14.99 -9.54 -5.66
CA LEU A 335 15.19 -9.69 -4.22
C LEU A 335 16.20 -8.67 -3.69
N ASP A 336 17.29 -8.45 -4.41
CA ASP A 336 18.30 -7.44 -4.07
C ASP A 336 17.68 -6.04 -4.07
N TYR A 337 16.93 -5.70 -5.13
CA TYR A 337 16.22 -4.43 -5.20
C TYR A 337 15.25 -4.26 -4.02
N TYR A 338 14.43 -5.29 -3.73
CA TYR A 338 13.48 -5.25 -2.62
C TYR A 338 14.19 -5.00 -1.29
N ASN A 339 15.23 -5.79 -1.00
CA ASN A 339 15.99 -5.71 0.25
C ASN A 339 16.68 -4.37 0.43
N GLN A 340 17.18 -3.77 -0.65
CA GLN A 340 17.92 -2.50 -0.62
C GLN A 340 17.01 -1.27 -0.60
N HIS A 341 15.80 -1.34 -1.17
CA HIS A 341 15.00 -0.13 -1.42
C HIS A 341 13.56 -0.18 -0.89
N LEU A 342 12.94 -1.36 -0.79
CA LEU A 342 11.52 -1.50 -0.48
C LEU A 342 11.25 -2.13 0.88
N ALA A 343 12.20 -2.89 1.43
CA ALA A 343 12.05 -3.55 2.72
C ALA A 343 11.74 -2.55 3.83
N ILE A 344 10.87 -2.95 4.76
CA ILE A 344 10.41 -2.12 5.89
C ILE A 344 11.61 -1.55 6.66
N ASP A 345 12.65 -2.37 6.84
CA ASP A 345 13.87 -2.02 7.57
C ASP A 345 14.63 -0.85 6.96
N GLN A 346 14.57 -0.64 5.63
CA GLN A 346 15.22 0.51 4.99
C GLN A 346 14.62 1.83 5.46
N THR A 347 13.30 1.89 5.59
CA THR A 347 12.62 3.08 6.11
C THR A 347 12.84 3.24 7.62
N ILE A 348 12.85 2.13 8.38
CA ILE A 348 13.14 2.15 9.82
C ILE A 348 14.54 2.73 10.06
N ASN A 349 15.55 2.19 9.38
CA ASN A 349 16.94 2.64 9.48
C ASN A 349 17.04 4.13 9.13
N LYS A 350 16.38 4.57 8.06
CA LYS A 350 16.39 5.99 7.67
C LYS A 350 15.79 6.91 8.75
N ILE A 351 14.70 6.50 9.39
CA ILE A 351 14.07 7.24 10.49
C ILE A 351 15.00 7.29 11.70
N GLN A 352 15.62 6.14 12.06
CA GLN A 352 16.55 6.04 13.17
C GLN A 352 17.80 6.91 12.94
N ASP A 353 18.40 6.83 11.76
CA ASP A 353 19.55 7.64 11.36
C ASP A 353 19.22 9.13 11.48
N PHE A 354 18.07 9.57 10.95
CA PHE A 354 17.63 10.95 11.08
C PHE A 354 17.45 11.35 12.55
N ALA A 355 16.79 10.52 13.35
CA ALA A 355 16.58 10.81 14.77
C ALA A 355 17.90 10.92 15.56
N HIS A 356 18.96 10.25 15.11
CA HIS A 356 20.26 10.24 15.77
C HIS A 356 21.34 11.12 15.12
N SER A 357 21.08 11.71 13.95
CA SER A 357 22.02 12.58 13.23
C SER A 357 22.16 13.98 13.86
N ALA A 358 22.96 14.86 13.24
CA ALA A 358 22.99 16.28 13.58
C ALA A 358 21.83 17.09 12.94
N GLU A 359 21.19 16.56 11.90
CA GLU A 359 20.17 17.27 11.12
C GLU A 359 18.91 17.56 11.94
N GLU A 360 18.47 18.82 11.97
CA GLU A 360 17.27 19.19 12.75
C GLU A 360 15.97 18.88 12.00
N THR A 361 16.03 18.79 10.66
CA THR A 361 14.85 18.59 9.80
C THR A 361 15.06 17.53 8.73
N MET A 362 13.98 16.84 8.35
CA MET A 362 13.95 15.91 7.22
C MET A 362 12.63 16.05 6.46
N LEU A 363 12.68 15.89 5.14
CA LEU A 363 11.48 15.79 4.30
C LEU A 363 11.25 14.32 3.93
N LEU A 364 10.07 13.81 4.26
CA LEU A 364 9.62 12.46 3.87
C LEU A 364 8.58 12.60 2.75
N GLY A 365 8.93 12.14 1.56
CA GLY A 365 8.08 12.17 0.39
C GLY A 365 7.06 11.04 0.38
N LEU A 366 5.81 11.37 0.06
CA LEU A 366 4.71 10.43 -0.15
C LEU A 366 4.31 10.49 -1.63
N PRO A 367 5.13 9.93 -2.55
CA PRO A 367 4.97 10.17 -3.99
C PRO A 367 3.62 9.68 -4.51
N PHE A 368 3.10 8.60 -3.92
CA PHE A 368 1.82 7.99 -4.26
C PHE A 368 0.59 8.71 -3.68
N LEU A 369 0.76 9.82 -2.95
CA LEU A 369 -0.34 10.60 -2.39
C LEU A 369 -0.36 12.00 -2.96
N GLU A 370 -1.56 12.50 -3.27
CA GLU A 370 -1.77 13.91 -3.52
C GLU A 370 -2.31 14.60 -2.28
N LYS A 371 -1.79 15.80 -2.01
CA LYS A 371 -2.38 16.68 -1.01
C LYS A 371 -3.72 17.16 -1.53
N LYS A 372 -4.81 16.70 -0.91
CA LYS A 372 -6.11 17.32 -1.13
C LYS A 372 -6.08 18.70 -0.51
N ALA A 373 -6.30 19.73 -1.33
CA ALA A 373 -6.49 21.11 -0.90
C ALA A 373 -7.62 21.21 0.14
#